data_AF-A0A7M3WVV8-F1
#
_entry.id   AF-A0A7M3WVV8-F1
#
_cell.length_a   1.000
_cell.length_b   1.000
_cell.length_c   1.000
_cell.angle_alpha   90.00
_cell.angle_beta   90.00
_cell.angle_gamma   90.00
#
_symmetry.space_group_name_H-M   'P 1'
#
loop_
_entity.id
_entity.type
_entity.pdbx_description
1 polymer ?
#
loop_
_entity_poly.entity_id
_entity_poly.type
_entity_poly.pdbx_seq_one_letter_code
_entity_poly.pdbx_strand_id
1 'polypeptide(L)' 'MQLIIDACGWTAAIDASVNLDHALMPLVGRPEWLVPSGVRMELAVLDRQRRGLLLTLLDERATVVDTPEDMDHP' A
#
# COMPACT_ATOMS: atom_id res chain seq x y z
N MET A 1 -7.16 -15.07 -0.59
CA MET A 1 -6.99 -14.23 0.61
C MET A 1 -6.60 -12.84 0.12
N GLN A 2 -7.26 -11.80 0.63
CA GLN A 2 -6.99 -10.41 0.25
C GLN A 2 -6.25 -9.72 1.40
N LEU A 3 -5.28 -8.88 1.05
CA LEU A 3 -4.53 -8.04 1.98
C LEU A 3 -4.66 -6.59 1.56
N ILE A 4 -5.23 -5.78 2.43
CA ILE A 4 -5.42 -4.34 2.20
C ILE A 4 -4.16 -3.61 2.68
N ILE A 5 -3.61 -2.78 1.81
CA ILE A 5 -2.45 -1.93 2.10
C ILE A 5 -2.95 -0.56 2.53
N ASP A 6 -2.48 -0.10 3.68
CA ASP A 6 -2.65 1.25 4.18
C ASP A 6 -1.40 2.11 3.91
N ALA A 7 -1.55 3.43 3.88
CA ALA A 7 -0.47 4.38 3.63
C ALA A 7 0.66 4.21 4.64
N CYS A 8 0.33 4.10 5.94
CA CYS A 8 1.31 3.94 7.01
C CYS A 8 2.07 2.63 6.88
N GLY A 9 1.35 1.54 6.57
CA GLY A 9 1.91 0.20 6.44
C GLY A 9 2.90 0.09 5.28
N TRP A 10 2.55 0.64 4.12
CA TRP A 10 3.45 0.68 2.97
C TRP A 10 4.69 1.53 3.25
N THR A 11 4.48 2.73 3.77
CA THR A 11 5.53 3.67 4.18
C THR A 11 6.54 3.00 5.12
N ALA A 12 6.05 2.32 6.16
CA ALA A 12 6.89 1.60 7.12
C ALA A 12 7.66 0.44 6.48
N ALA A 13 7.04 -0.31 5.56
CA ALA A 13 7.71 -1.40 4.86
C ALA A 13 8.86 -0.92 3.98
N ILE A 14 8.66 0.21 3.27
CA ILE A 14 9.72 0.85 2.48
C ILE A 14 10.84 1.38 3.37
N ASP A 15 10.51 2.09 4.45
CA ASP A 15 11.49 2.64 5.39
C ASP A 15 12.35 1.53 6.02
N ALA A 16 11.74 0.38 6.32
CA ALA A 16 12.42 -0.79 6.85
C ALA A 16 13.13 -1.64 5.77
N SER A 17 13.04 -1.28 4.48
CA SER A 17 13.56 -2.05 3.36
C SER A 17 13.08 -3.52 3.36
N VAL A 18 11.81 -3.73 3.73
CA VAL A 18 11.20 -5.07 3.84
C VAL A 18 10.59 -5.47 2.50
N ASN A 19 10.97 -6.66 2.01
CA ASN A 19 10.24 -7.31 0.93
C ASN A 19 8.99 -7.99 1.50
N LEU A 20 7.84 -7.33 1.35
CA LEU A 20 6.56 -7.81 1.89
C LEU A 20 6.13 -9.17 1.31
N ASP A 21 6.38 -9.46 0.03
CA ASP A 21 6.05 -10.77 -0.53
C ASP A 21 6.82 -11.90 0.17
N HIS A 22 8.11 -11.69 0.44
CA HIS A 22 8.92 -12.65 1.17
C HIS A 22 8.49 -12.78 2.64
N ALA A 23 8.23 -11.66 3.31
CA ALA A 23 7.83 -11.62 4.71
C ALA A 23 6.45 -12.25 4.96
N LEU A 24 5.51 -12.08 4.02
CA LEU A 24 4.16 -12.60 4.12
C LEU A 24 4.05 -14.07 3.72
N MET A 25 4.93 -14.57 2.84
CA MET A 25 4.90 -15.95 2.34
C MET A 25 4.75 -17.02 3.44
N PRO A 26 5.56 -17.05 4.52
CA PRO A 26 5.42 -18.05 5.58
C PRO A 26 4.20 -17.83 6.49
N LEU A 27 3.60 -16.65 6.47
CA LEU A 27 2.50 -16.27 7.37
C LEU A 27 1.13 -16.51 6.74
N VAL A 28 0.97 -16.04 5.49
CA VAL A 28 -0.32 -15.99 4.78
C VAL A 28 -0.21 -16.45 3.32
N GLY A 29 0.96 -16.91 2.88
CA GLY A 29 1.21 -17.32 1.50
C GLY A 29 1.35 -16.12 0.56
N ARG A 30 0.73 -16.20 -0.62
CA ARG A 30 0.71 -15.14 -1.64
C ARG A 30 -0.65 -14.44 -1.66
N PRO A 31 -0.88 -13.44 -0.81
CA PRO A 31 -2.14 -12.71 -0.84
C PRO A 31 -2.23 -11.84 -2.10
N GLU A 32 -3.46 -11.62 -2.53
CA GLU A 32 -3.79 -10.55 -3.46
C GLU A 32 -3.72 -9.21 -2.70
N TRP A 33 -2.98 -8.25 -3.23
CA TRP A 33 -2.80 -6.96 -2.59
C TRP A 33 -3.83 -5.98 -3.14
N LEU A 34 -4.53 -5.30 -2.23
CA LEU A 34 -5.52 -4.29 -2.56
C LEU A 34 -5.07 -2.95 -1.97
N VAL A 35 -5.19 -1.88 -2.74
CA VAL A 35 -4.91 -0.52 -2.26
C VAL A 35 -6.18 0.32 -2.45
N PRO A 36 -6.79 0.84 -1.39
CA PRO A 36 -7.90 1.79 -1.54
C PRO A 36 -7.48 3.04 -2.32
N SER A 37 -8.36 3.57 -3.17
CA SER A 37 -8.08 4.76 -3.98
C SER A 37 -7.68 5.98 -3.15
N GLY A 38 -8.30 6.16 -1.97
CA GLY A 38 -7.92 7.20 -1.00
C GLY A 38 -6.49 7.03 -0.49
N VAL A 39 -6.12 5.81 -0.07
CA VAL A 39 -4.75 5.47 0.36
C VAL A 39 -3.74 5.72 -0.76
N ARG A 40 -4.07 5.36 -2.00
CA ARG A 40 -3.19 5.60 -3.16
C ARG A 40 -2.94 7.09 -3.40
N MET A 41 -3.95 7.93 -3.16
CA MET A 41 -3.86 9.38 -3.24
C MET A 41 -2.96 9.94 -2.13
N GLU A 42 -3.16 9.51 -0.89
CA GLU A 42 -2.33 9.90 0.26
C GLU A 42 -0.87 9.57 0.03
N LEU A 43 -0.57 8.35 -0.43
CA LEU A 43 0.78 7.92 -0.78
C LEU A 43 1.41 8.78 -1.89
N ALA A 44 0.63 9.23 -2.88
CA ALA A 44 1.10 10.14 -3.92
C ALA A 44 1.47 11.53 -3.36
N VAL A 45 0.68 12.04 -2.40
CA VAL A 45 0.97 13.31 -1.72
C VAL A 45 2.22 13.15 -0.85
N LEU A 46 2.34 12.05 -0.11
CA LEU A 46 3.50 11.76 0.74
C LEU A 46 4.79 11.61 -0.07
N ASP A 47 4.78 10.90 -1.21
CA ASP A 47 5.98 10.71 -2.04
C ASP A 47 6.50 12.03 -2.64
N ARG A 48 5.61 13.02 -2.85
CA ARG A 48 6.03 14.38 -3.24
C ARG A 48 6.82 15.09 -2.14
N GLN A 49 6.54 14.78 -0.86
CA GLN A 49 7.19 15.39 0.30
C GLN A 49 8.46 14.61 0.72
N ARG A 50 8.36 13.28 0.76
CA ARG A 50 9.43 12.33 1.12
C ARG A 50 9.57 11.31 -0.01
N ARG A 51 10.33 11.68 -1.04
CA ARG A 51 10.59 10.82 -2.21
C ARG A 51 11.05 9.44 -1.77
N GLY A 52 10.71 8.42 -2.55
CA GLY A 52 11.25 7.07 -2.41
C GLY A 52 10.26 6.05 -1.89
N LEU A 53 8.95 6.33 -1.95
CA LEU A 53 7.91 5.37 -1.57
C LEU A 53 7.70 4.24 -2.59
N LEU A 54 8.50 4.18 -3.67
CA LEU A 54 8.43 3.13 -4.69
C LEU A 54 7.00 2.88 -5.21
N LEU A 55 6.23 3.95 -5.46
CA LEU A 55 4.82 3.82 -5.83
C LEU A 55 4.60 2.99 -7.10
N THR A 56 5.54 3.00 -8.05
CA THR A 56 5.49 2.13 -9.23
C THR A 56 5.48 0.63 -8.86
N LEU A 57 6.26 0.23 -7.85
CA LEU A 57 6.26 -1.15 -7.37
C LEU A 57 4.91 -1.52 -6.74
N LEU A 58 4.32 -0.59 -5.98
CA LEU A 58 3.00 -0.79 -5.40
C LEU A 58 1.94 -0.94 -6.50
N ASP A 59 1.98 -0.08 -7.52
CA ASP A 59 1.05 -0.07 -8.65
C ASP A 59 1.15 -1.35 -9.50
N GLU A 60 2.35 -1.94 -9.62
CA GLU A 60 2.55 -3.21 -10.33
C GLU A 60 2.07 -4.43 -9.52
N ARG A 61 2.16 -4.36 -8.19
CA ARG A 61 1.90 -5.51 -7.31
C ARG A 61 0.48 -5.57 -6.77
N ALA A 62 -0.20 -4.42 -6.65
CA ALA A 62 -1.49 -4.30 -6.01
C ALA A 62 -2.58 -3.80 -6.97
N THR A 63 -3.80 -4.25 -6.72
CA THR A 63 -4.99 -3.76 -7.42
C THR A 63 -5.55 -2.56 -6.66
N VAL A 64 -5.69 -1.41 -7.33
CA VAL A 64 -6.37 -0.26 -6.74
C VAL A 64 -7.88 -0.52 -6.74
N VAL A 65 -8.52 -0.32 -5.59
CA VAL A 65 -9.97 -0.52 -5.40
C VAL A 65 -10.62 0.77 -4.96
N ASP A 66 -11.84 1.02 -5.43
CA ASP A 66 -12.58 2.21 -5.04
C ASP A 66 -12.96 2.15 -3.56
N THR A 67 -12.60 3.21 -2.85
CA THR A 67 -13.12 3.47 -1.51
C THR A 67 -14.51 4.11 -1.66
N PRO A 68 -15.53 3.68 -0.89
CA PRO A 68 -16.80 4.40 -0.85
C PRO A 68 -16.54 5.87 -0.51
N GLU A 69 -17.15 6.80 -1.26
CA GLU A 69 -16.88 8.24 -1.22
C GLU A 69 -17.22 8.94 0.12
N ASP A 70 -17.61 8.20 1.17
CA ASP A 70 -18.17 8.73 2.42
C ASP A 70 -17.30 8.48 3.68
N MET A 71 -15.99 8.26 3.53
CA MET A 71 -15.07 8.22 4.67
C MET A 71 -14.08 9.37 4.65
N ASP A 72 -14.58 10.60 4.45
CA ASP A 72 -13.94 11.77 5.04
C ASP A 72 -14.04 11.61 6.56
N HIS A 73 -13.00 11.06 7.18
CA HIS A 73 -12.86 11.10 8.63
C HIS A 73 -12.32 12.50 9.01
N PRO A 74 -12.96 13.20 9.97
CA PRO A 74 -12.67 14.60 10.31
C PRO A 74 -11.29 14.82 10.93
#